data_AF-A0A0L0BY48-F1
#
_entry.id   AF-A0A0L0BY48-F1
#
_cell.length_a   1.000
_cell.length_b   1.000
_cell.length_c   1.000
_cell.angle_alpha   90.00
_cell.angle_beta   90.00
_cell.angle_gamma   90.00
#
_symmetry.space_group_name_H-M   'P 1'
#
loop_
_entity.id
_entity.type
_entity.pdbx_description
1 polymer ?
#
loop_
_entity_poly.entity_id
_entity_poly.type
_entity_poly.pdbx_seq_one_letter_code
_entity_poly.pdbx_strand_id
1 'polypeptide(L)'
;MELLKFSRLTVLLVCRYYLGLATLFIFVAHLNLSTGQIDWDDDDDPVSTVAVEAVLGRTATLPCDIEPEAKDDRVYMVLWFRESAGKPLYR
;
A
#
# COMPACT_ATOMS: atom_id res chain seq x y z
N MET A 1 -12.53 -57.90 16.72
CA MET A 1 -13.21 -56.61 16.93
C MET A 1 -12.22 -55.44 17.17
N GLU A 2 -10.97 -55.54 16.70
CA GLU A 2 -9.93 -54.50 16.91
C GLU A 2 -9.57 -53.73 15.62
N LEU A 3 -9.74 -54.36 14.45
CA LEU A 3 -9.44 -53.75 13.14
C LEU A 3 -10.42 -52.60 12.77
N LEU A 4 -11.67 -52.68 13.22
CA LEU A 4 -12.67 -51.61 13.05
C LEU A 4 -12.37 -50.37 13.93
N LYS A 5 -11.70 -50.55 15.07
CA LYS A 5 -11.28 -49.43 15.95
C LYS A 5 -10.12 -48.66 15.31
N PHE A 6 -9.16 -49.35 14.70
CA PHE A 6 -8.03 -48.73 14.00
C PHE A 6 -8.50 -47.90 12.81
N SER A 7 -9.40 -48.46 11.98
CA SER A 7 -10.01 -47.75 10.85
C SER A 7 -10.81 -46.51 11.29
N ARG A 8 -11.61 -46.61 12.35
CA ARG A 8 -12.35 -45.45 12.90
C ARG A 8 -11.42 -44.38 13.46
N LEU A 9 -10.32 -44.75 14.11
CA LEU A 9 -9.34 -43.80 14.64
C LEU A 9 -8.60 -43.09 13.51
N THR A 10 -8.19 -43.80 12.46
CA THR A 10 -7.57 -43.19 11.28
C THR A 10 -8.53 -42.24 10.57
N VAL A 11 -9.81 -42.62 10.41
CA VAL A 11 -10.84 -41.75 9.80
C VAL A 11 -11.08 -40.50 10.66
N LEU A 12 -11.12 -40.63 11.99
CA LEU A 12 -11.27 -39.49 12.90
C LEU A 12 -10.05 -38.55 12.84
N LEU A 13 -8.83 -39.08 12.77
CA LEU A 13 -7.60 -38.29 12.66
C LEU A 13 -7.54 -37.54 11.32
N VAL A 14 -7.89 -38.22 10.22
CA VAL A 14 -7.96 -37.64 8.88
C VAL A 14 -9.04 -36.56 8.82
N CYS A 15 -10.22 -36.82 9.40
CA CYS A 15 -11.31 -35.85 9.48
C CYS A 15 -10.91 -34.62 10.30
N ARG A 16 -10.29 -34.81 11.47
CA ARG A 16 -9.78 -33.70 12.30
C ARG A 16 -8.71 -32.88 11.59
N TYR A 17 -7.85 -33.53 10.80
CA TYR A 17 -6.83 -32.86 9.99
C TYR A 17 -7.47 -32.02 8.88
N TYR A 18 -8.42 -32.56 8.11
CA TYR A 18 -9.12 -31.81 7.07
C TYR A 18 -9.97 -30.66 7.63
N LEU A 19 -10.65 -30.88 8.78
CA LEU A 19 -11.36 -29.82 9.51
C LEU A 19 -10.41 -28.69 9.91
N GLY A 20 -9.24 -29.03 10.47
CA GLY A 20 -8.19 -28.06 10.81
C GLY A 20 -7.69 -27.28 9.59
N LEU A 21 -7.37 -27.96 8.50
CA LEU A 21 -6.94 -27.33 7.25
C LEU A 21 -8.00 -26.39 6.67
N ALA A 22 -9.27 -26.80 6.69
CA ALA A 22 -10.38 -25.97 6.22
C ALA A 22 -10.53 -24.70 7.07
N THR A 23 -10.46 -24.82 8.41
CA THR A 23 -10.52 -23.65 9.30
C THR A 23 -9.35 -22.69 9.10
N LEU A 24 -8.14 -23.21 8.87
CA LEU A 24 -6.95 -22.41 8.58
C LEU A 24 -7.10 -21.66 7.24
N PHE A 25 -7.58 -22.34 6.20
CA PHE A 25 -7.81 -21.73 4.88
C PHE A 25 -8.84 -20.60 4.96
N ILE A 26 -9.94 -20.82 5.67
CA ILE A 26 -10.97 -19.81 5.90
C ILE A 26 -10.39 -18.61 6.66
N PHE A 27 -9.61 -18.84 7.72
CA PHE A 27 -8.98 -17.78 8.50
C PHE A 27 -8.01 -16.94 7.64
N VAL A 28 -7.16 -17.59 6.84
CA VAL A 28 -6.25 -16.90 5.91
C VAL A 28 -7.04 -16.09 4.87
N ALA A 29 -8.13 -16.64 4.33
CA ALA A 29 -8.98 -15.90 3.39
C ALA A 29 -9.61 -14.64 4.02
N HIS A 30 -10.05 -14.71 5.29
CA HIS A 30 -10.59 -13.57 6.02
C HIS A 30 -9.52 -12.50 6.28
N LEU A 31 -8.31 -12.92 6.64
CA LEU A 31 -7.19 -11.98 6.83
C LEU A 31 -6.87 -11.24 5.53
N ASN A 32 -6.77 -11.95 4.40
CA ASN A 32 -6.52 -11.35 3.09
C ASN A 32 -7.62 -10.37 2.67
N LEU A 33 -8.89 -10.66 2.97
CA LEU A 33 -10.01 -9.76 2.70
C LEU A 33 -9.91 -8.46 3.52
N SER A 34 -9.47 -8.55 4.78
CA SER A 34 -9.34 -7.38 5.67
C SER A 34 -8.12 -6.51 5.38
N THR A 35 -7.01 -7.08 4.90
CA THR A 35 -5.78 -6.34 4.58
C THR A 35 -5.81 -5.64 3.22
N GLY A 36 -6.87 -5.86 2.43
CA GLY A 36 -6.98 -5.36 1.06
C GLY A 36 -7.64 -3.99 0.91
N GLN A 37 -8.22 -3.42 1.96
CA GLN A 37 -8.95 -2.15 1.86
C GLN A 37 -8.35 -1.11 2.80
N ILE A 38 -7.22 -0.55 2.35
CA ILE A 38 -6.84 0.78 2.78
C ILE A 38 -7.69 1.72 1.93
N ASP A 39 -8.73 2.26 2.55
CA ASP A 39 -9.62 3.27 2.00
C ASP A 39 -8.86 4.60 2.01
N TRP A 40 -8.10 4.84 0.95
CA TRP A 40 -7.62 6.18 0.65
C TRP A 40 -8.83 6.93 0.11
N ASP A 41 -9.71 7.38 1.01
CA ASP A 41 -10.74 8.36 0.64
C ASP A 41 -9.99 9.53 0.01
N ASP A 42 -10.28 9.76 -1.27
CA ASP A 42 -9.70 10.75 -2.16
C ASP A 42 -9.65 12.12 -1.49
N ASP A 43 -8.46 12.53 -1.04
CA ASP A 43 -8.08 13.94 -1.02
C ASP A 43 -7.91 14.39 -2.49
N ASP A 44 -9.02 14.44 -3.23
CA ASP A 44 -9.16 14.89 -4.62
C ASP A 44 -8.93 16.41 -4.77
N ASP A 45 -8.28 17.04 -3.79
CA ASP A 45 -7.86 18.42 -3.90
C ASP A 45 -6.77 18.50 -4.98
N PRO A 46 -7.02 19.21 -6.09
CA PRO A 46 -6.02 19.29 -7.16
C PRO A 46 -4.78 19.97 -6.59
N VAL A 47 -3.66 19.25 -6.57
CA VAL A 47 -2.36 19.81 -6.24
C VAL A 47 -2.12 20.99 -7.17
N SER A 48 -1.97 22.19 -6.61
CA SER A 48 -1.74 23.41 -7.38
C SER A 48 -0.45 23.27 -8.19
N THR A 49 -0.60 23.02 -9.50
CA THR A 49 0.54 22.93 -10.42
C THR A 49 0.68 24.21 -11.23
N VAL A 50 1.92 24.66 -11.41
CA VAL A 50 2.24 25.80 -12.28
C VAL A 50 3.05 25.29 -13.47
N ALA A 51 2.60 25.62 -14.68
CA ALA A 51 3.36 25.33 -15.89
C ALA A 51 4.62 26.21 -15.95
N VAL A 52 5.79 25.59 -16.07
CA VAL A 52 7.08 26.28 -16.22
C VAL A 52 7.68 25.92 -17.58
N GLU A 53 7.86 26.93 -18.42
CA GLU A 53 8.49 26.78 -19.73
C GLU A 53 9.96 27.23 -19.67
N ALA A 54 10.81 26.57 -20.47
CA ALA A 54 12.24 26.85 -20.52
C ALA A 54 12.76 26.76 -21.96
N VAL A 55 13.74 27.60 -22.29
CA VAL A 55 14.44 27.54 -23.59
C VAL A 55 15.53 26.48 -23.54
N LEU A 56 15.67 25.69 -24.62
CA LEU A 56 16.70 24.66 -24.73
C LEU A 56 18.10 25.22 -24.43
N GLY A 57 18.83 24.54 -23.53
CA GLY A 57 20.18 24.95 -23.12
C GLY A 57 20.24 26.10 -22.11
N ARG A 58 19.09 26.57 -21.60
CA ARG A 58 18.99 27.56 -20.53
C ARG A 58 18.41 26.94 -19.26
N THR A 59 18.75 27.52 -18.12
CA THR A 59 18.19 27.13 -16.82
C THR A 59 16.87 27.87 -16.59
N ALA A 60 15.86 27.17 -16.10
CA ALA A 60 14.63 27.78 -15.58
C ALA A 60 14.56 27.59 -14.06
N THR A 61 13.89 28.53 -13.40
CA THR A 61 13.65 28.49 -11.95
C THR A 61 12.25 27.96 -11.72
N LEU A 62 12.13 26.89 -10.93
CA LEU A 62 10.84 26.37 -10.50
C LEU A 62 10.31 27.21 -9.33
N PRO A 63 8.98 27.46 -9.25
CA PRO A 63 8.40 28.21 -8.14
C PRO A 63 8.68 27.51 -6.80
N CYS A 64 8.94 28.30 -5.76
CA CYS A 64 9.24 27.84 -4.41
C CYS A 64 8.44 28.65 -3.39
N ASP A 65 7.20 28.25 -3.13
CA ASP A 65 6.50 28.71 -1.94
C ASP A 65 6.73 27.68 -0.83
N ILE A 66 7.32 28.14 0.27
CA ILE A 66 7.67 27.32 1.43
C ILE A 66 7.10 27.92 2.71
N GLU A 67 6.16 28.86 2.60
CA GLU A 67 5.53 29.47 3.77
C GLU A 67 4.71 28.39 4.50
N PRO A 68 5.08 28.06 5.75
CA PRO A 68 4.35 27.06 6.51
C PRO A 68 3.00 27.62 6.98
N GLU A 69 1.96 26.79 7.00
CA GLU A 69 0.64 27.19 7.49
C GLU A 69 0.66 27.54 8.99
N ALA A 70 1.55 26.90 9.75
CA ALA A 70 1.74 27.11 11.18
C ALA A 70 3.13 27.70 11.49
N LYS A 71 3.18 28.65 12.43
CA LYS A 71 4.40 29.38 12.82
C LYS A 71 5.56 28.50 13.32
N ASP A 72 5.28 27.29 13.79
CA ASP A 72 6.28 26.38 14.34
C ASP A 72 6.58 25.20 13.40
N ASP A 73 6.00 25.18 12.20
CA ASP A 73 6.29 24.15 11.20
C ASP A 73 7.53 24.52 10.36
N ARG A 74 8.27 23.51 9.91
CA ARG A 74 9.54 23.67 9.19
C ARG A 74 9.57 22.78 7.97
N VAL A 75 9.92 23.38 6.83
CA VAL A 75 10.12 22.63 5.58
C VAL A 75 11.43 21.85 5.64
N TYR A 76 11.33 20.52 5.60
CA TYR A 76 12.49 19.61 5.62
C TYR A 76 13.01 19.29 4.22
N MET A 77 12.13 19.21 3.22
CA MET A 77 12.48 18.77 1.86
C MET A 77 11.50 19.30 0.84
N VAL A 78 12.02 19.70 -0.33
CA VAL A 78 11.23 20.06 -1.52
C VAL A 78 11.68 19.14 -2.65
N LEU A 79 10.72 18.49 -3.30
CA LEU A 79 10.96 17.57 -4.43
C LEU A 79 10.22 18.07 -5.66
N TRP A 80 10.91 18.12 -6.79
CA TRP A 80 10.30 18.47 -8.08
C TRP A 80 10.17 17.24 -8.95
N PHE A 81 8.98 17.05 -9.52
CA PHE A 81 8.70 15.96 -10.44
C PHE A 81 8.34 16.50 -11.81
N ARG A 82 8.71 15.75 -12.85
CA ARG A 82 8.11 15.93 -14.18
C ARG A 82 6.89 15.03 -14.25
N GLU A 83 5.80 15.51 -14.84
CA GLU A 83 4.49 14.84 -14.91
C GLU A 83 4.54 13.36 -15.34
N SER A 84 5.51 12.99 -16.20
CA SER A 84 5.69 11.62 -16.69
C SER A 84 6.81 10.82 -16.00
N ALA A 85 7.43 11.35 -14.95
CA ALA A 85 8.64 10.79 -14.34
C ALA A 85 8.36 10.36 -12.90
N GLY A 86 8.48 9.05 -12.62
CA GLY A 86 8.35 8.49 -11.26
C GLY A 86 9.56 8.74 -10.34
N LYS A 87 10.47 9.65 -10.70
CA LYS A 87 11.67 9.99 -9.92
C LYS A 87 11.82 11.51 -9.86
N PRO A 88 12.18 12.08 -8.71
CA PRO A 88 12.35 13.52 -8.58
C PRO A 88 13.58 14.00 -9.36
N LEU A 89 13.54 15.27 -9.75
CA LEU A 89 14.64 15.96 -10.39
C LEU A 89 15.66 16.36 -9.32
N TYR A 90 16.86 15.81 -9.43
CA TYR A 90 18.02 16.23 -8.66
C TYR A 90 18.91 17.11 -9.53
N ARG A 91 19.54 18.12 -8.93
CA ARG A 91 20.55 18.95 -9.60
C ARG A 91 21.91 18.28 -9.59
#